data_AF-A0A4S3LIE3-F1
#
_entry.id   AF-A0A4S3LIE3-F1
#
_cell.length_a   1.000
_cell.length_b   1.000
_cell.length_c   1.000
_cell.angle_alpha   90.00
_cell.angle_beta   90.00
_cell.angle_gamma   90.00
#
_symmetry.space_group_name_H-M   'P 1'
#
loop_
_entity.id
_entity.type
_entity.pdbx_description
1 polymer ?
#
loop_
_entity_poly.entity_id
_entity_poly.type
_entity_poly.pdbx_seq_one_letter_code
_entity_poly.pdbx_strand_id
1 'polypeptide(L)'
;MTALITIKIPRATVHPEEFAALEGVSVRTVYRQTTGENPRIPIEPRTIKKGNKRAGGPIRILYARYKEMEAKKNLGHSRFQIVIGA
;
A
#
# COMPACT_ATOMS: atom_id res chain seq x y z
N MET A 1 -15.07 -20.85 -18.83
CA MET A 1 -14.11 -19.73 -18.74
C MET A 1 -14.27 -19.11 -17.36
N THR A 2 -13.22 -19.11 -16.55
CA THR A 2 -13.26 -18.51 -15.21
C THR A 2 -12.82 -17.06 -15.29
N ALA A 3 -13.70 -16.15 -14.87
CA ALA A 3 -13.45 -14.71 -14.86
C ALA A 3 -12.25 -14.39 -13.95
N LEU A 4 -11.14 -14.00 -14.56
CA LEU A 4 -9.99 -13.43 -13.85
C LEU A 4 -10.22 -11.93 -13.74
N ILE A 5 -10.32 -11.44 -12.51
CA ILE A 5 -10.45 -10.00 -12.27
C ILE A 5 -9.05 -9.39 -12.43
N THR A 6 -8.88 -8.51 -13.41
CA THR A 6 -7.62 -7.80 -13.62
C THR A 6 -7.67 -6.44 -12.93
N ILE A 7 -6.74 -6.21 -12.01
CA ILE A 7 -6.58 -4.94 -11.31
C ILE A 7 -5.33 -4.27 -11.88
N LYS A 8 -5.51 -3.13 -12.55
CA LYS A 8 -4.40 -2.33 -13.08
C LYS A 8 -3.97 -1.33 -12.03
N ILE A 9 -2.69 -1.30 -11.72
CA ILE A 9 -2.09 -0.32 -10.81
C ILE A 9 -0.92 0.41 -11.49
N PRO A 10 -0.78 1.72 -11.24
CA PRO A 10 0.25 2.51 -11.92
C PRO A 10 1.67 2.18 -11.44
N ARG A 11 1.84 1.85 -10.15
CA ARG A 11 3.13 1.51 -9.54
C ARG A 11 2.97 0.46 -8.45
N ALA A 12 4.01 -0.35 -8.26
CA ALA A 12 4.07 -1.35 -7.19
C ALA A 12 4.25 -0.72 -5.80
N THR A 13 5.05 0.35 -5.75
CA THR A 13 5.36 1.13 -4.55
C THR A 13 5.10 2.60 -4.79
N VAL A 14 4.59 3.28 -3.77
CA VAL A 14 4.18 4.70 -3.86
C VAL A 14 4.57 5.44 -2.59
N HIS A 15 4.69 6.76 -2.70
CA HIS A 15 4.82 7.63 -1.54
C HIS A 15 3.46 7.95 -0.90
N PRO A 16 3.42 8.42 0.37
CA PRO A 16 2.16 8.75 1.05
C PRO A 16 1.30 9.78 0.31
N GLU A 17 1.94 10.74 -0.34
CA GLU A 17 1.26 11.77 -1.14
C GLU A 17 0.63 11.19 -2.41
N GLU A 18 1.36 10.30 -3.10
CA GLU A 18 0.84 9.58 -4.27
C GLU A 18 -0.30 8.63 -3.87
N PHE A 19 -0.16 7.93 -2.75
CA PHE A 19 -1.22 7.08 -2.21
C PHE A 19 -2.48 7.89 -1.88
N ALA A 20 -2.30 9.06 -1.25
CA ALA A 20 -3.40 9.98 -0.96
C ALA A 20 -4.14 10.41 -2.24
N ALA A 21 -3.38 10.73 -3.30
CA ALA A 21 -3.96 11.10 -4.59
C ALA A 21 -4.70 9.94 -5.28
N LEU A 22 -4.15 8.72 -5.23
CA LEU A 22 -4.74 7.53 -5.85
C LEU A 22 -6.03 7.06 -5.15
N GLU A 23 -6.04 7.06 -3.82
CA GLU A 23 -7.19 6.60 -3.02
C GLU A 23 -8.18 7.73 -2.67
N GLY A 24 -7.86 8.98 -3.02
CA GLY A 24 -8.71 10.14 -2.69
C GLY A 24 -8.80 10.44 -1.20
N VAL A 25 -7.76 10.11 -0.42
CA VAL A 25 -7.72 10.32 1.04
C VAL A 25 -6.72 11.40 1.43
N SER A 26 -6.89 12.00 2.60
CA SER A 26 -5.91 12.99 3.08
C SER A 26 -4.56 12.34 3.41
N VAL A 27 -3.45 13.05 3.13
CA VAL A 27 -2.09 12.61 3.48
C VAL A 27 -1.97 12.30 4.99
N ARG A 28 -2.65 13.08 5.84
CA ARG A 28 -2.71 12.83 7.30
C ARG A 28 -3.34 11.47 7.62
N THR A 29 -4.39 11.09 6.91
CA THR A 29 -5.02 9.77 7.05
C THR A 29 -4.04 8.67 6.67
N VAL A 30 -3.30 8.85 5.57
CA VAL A 30 -2.28 7.89 5.14
C VAL A 30 -1.22 7.70 6.22
N TYR A 31 -0.64 8.78 6.75
CA TYR A 31 0.34 8.70 7.85
C TYR A 31 -0.20 8.02 9.11
N ARG A 32 -1.47 8.27 9.46
CA ARG A 32 -2.13 7.58 10.58
C ARG A 32 -2.28 6.07 10.31
N GLN A 33 -2.58 5.69 9.08
CA GLN A 33 -2.75 4.29 8.67
C GLN A 33 -1.43 3.55 8.37
N THR A 34 -0.30 4.26 8.22
CA THR A 34 1.04 3.65 8.07
C THR A 34 1.82 3.62 9.37
N THR A 35 1.79 4.69 10.16
CA THR A 35 2.66 4.91 11.34
C THR A 35 1.91 5.18 12.64
N GLY A 36 0.58 5.21 12.60
CA GLY A 36 -0.24 5.33 13.82
C GLY A 36 -0.36 4.03 14.60
N GLU A 37 -1.19 4.03 15.64
CA GLU A 37 -1.37 2.91 16.57
C GLU A 37 -1.96 1.64 15.93
N ASN A 38 -2.65 1.76 14.79
CA ASN A 38 -3.24 0.63 14.06
C ASN A 38 -2.88 0.72 12.57
N PRO A 39 -1.65 0.33 12.19
CA PRO A 39 -1.21 0.40 10.81
C PRO A 39 -1.97 -0.62 9.97
N ARG A 40 -2.68 -0.14 8.95
CA ARG A 40 -3.47 -0.96 8.01
C ARG A 40 -2.87 -1.02 6.61
N ILE A 41 -1.97 -0.09 6.30
CA ILE A 41 -1.31 0.00 5.01
C ILE A 41 0.04 -0.73 5.11
N PRO A 42 0.32 -1.70 4.22
CA PRO A 42 1.61 -2.35 4.18
C PRO A 42 2.69 -1.36 3.72
N ILE A 43 3.73 -1.20 4.53
CA ILE A 43 4.90 -0.36 4.24
C ILE A 43 6.15 -1.21 4.13
N GLU A 44 7.15 -0.72 3.41
CA GLU A 44 8.48 -1.31 3.46
C GLU A 44 9.03 -1.26 4.90
N PRO A 45 9.69 -2.34 5.37
CA PRO A 45 10.27 -2.36 6.70
C PRO A 45 11.30 -1.25 6.82
N ARG A 46 11.12 -0.39 7.83
CA ARG A 46 12.02 0.74 8.07
C ARG A 46 13.06 0.34 9.11
N THR A 47 14.31 0.20 8.68
CA THR A 47 15.41 -0.10 9.60
C THR A 47 15.80 1.15 10.39
N ILE A 48 15.79 1.05 11.72
CA ILE A 48 16.33 2.08 12.60
C ILE A 48 17.86 1.96 12.56
N LYS A 49 18.54 2.99 12.07
CA LYS A 49 20.01 3.02 12.07
C LYS A 49 20.54 3.11 13.50
N LYS A 50 21.69 2.47 13.75
CA LYS A 50 22.40 2.52 15.05
C LYS A 50 22.60 3.99 15.48
N GLY A 51 22.14 4.34 16.67
CA GLY A 51 22.21 5.71 17.22
C GLY A 51 20.93 6.55 17.04
N ASN A 52 19.95 6.09 16.25
CA ASN A 52 18.69 6.82 16.06
C ASN A 52 17.57 6.25 16.93
N LYS A 53 16.73 7.15 17.49
CA LYS A 53 15.55 6.76 18.29
C LYS A 53 14.37 6.30 17.43
N ARG A 54 14.35 6.64 16.14
CA ARG A 54 13.24 6.37 15.21
C ARG A 54 13.78 6.07 13.82
N ALA A 55 13.02 5.32 13.04
CA ALA A 55 13.34 5.10 11.64
C ALA A 55 13.19 6.43 10.87
N GLY A 56 14.27 6.85 10.20
CA GLY A 56 14.30 8.04 9.35
C GLY A 56 13.93 7.73 7.90
N GLY A 57 13.87 8.75 7.06
CA GLY A 57 13.68 8.62 5.61
C GLY A 57 12.21 8.49 5.16
N PRO A 58 11.96 8.66 3.85
CA PRO A 58 10.62 8.67 3.28
C PRO A 58 9.93 7.31 3.43
N ILE A 59 8.62 7.33 3.73
CA ILE A 59 7.81 6.12 3.78
C ILE A 59 7.57 5.63 2.35
N ARG A 60 7.74 4.32 2.14
CA ARG A 60 7.37 3.63 0.91
C ARG A 60 6.23 2.67 1.21
N ILE A 61 5.10 2.90 0.57
CA ILE A 61 3.88 2.10 0.71
C ILE A 61 3.89 1.04 -0.38
N LEU A 62 3.67 -0.22 0.02
CA LEU A 62 3.54 -1.36 -0.89
C LEU A 62 2.13 -1.38 -1.50
N TYR A 63 1.89 -0.50 -2.48
CA TYR A 63 0.57 -0.30 -3.08
C TYR A 63 0.00 -1.57 -3.72
N ALA A 64 0.84 -2.37 -4.38
CA ALA A 64 0.42 -3.65 -4.95
C ALA A 64 -0.14 -4.59 -3.89
N ARG A 65 0.53 -4.71 -2.73
CA ARG A 65 0.05 -5.54 -1.63
C ARG A 65 -1.20 -4.98 -0.98
N TYR A 66 -1.31 -3.66 -0.89
CA TYR A 66 -2.53 -3.02 -0.40
C TYR A 66 -3.74 -3.41 -1.25
N LYS A 67 -3.63 -3.28 -2.58
CA LYS A 67 -4.70 -3.66 -3.52
C LYS A 67 -4.97 -5.16 -3.55
N GLU A 68 -3.95 -5.99 -3.38
CA GLU A 68 -4.14 -7.44 -3.19
C GLU A 68 -4.98 -7.76 -1.97
N MET A 69 -4.68 -7.14 -0.82
CA MET A 69 -5.43 -7.33 0.41
C MET A 69 -6.88 -6.85 0.28
N GLU A 70 -7.07 -5.68 -0.34
CA GLU A 70 -8.39 -5.11 -0.59
C GLU A 70 -9.23 -6.01 -1.51
N ALA A 71 -8.65 -6.47 -2.62
CA ALA A 71 -9.28 -7.38 -3.55
C ALA A 71 -9.62 -8.72 -2.89
N LYS A 72 -8.70 -9.29 -2.11
CA LYS A 72 -8.92 -10.54 -1.38
C LYS A 72 -10.06 -10.39 -0.36
N LYS A 73 -10.14 -9.25 0.34
CA LYS A 73 -11.20 -8.97 1.30
C LYS A 73 -12.56 -8.79 0.62
N ASN A 74 -12.60 -8.09 -0.52
CA ASN A 74 -13.85 -7.78 -1.21
C ASN A 74 -14.39 -8.97 -2.02
N LEU A 75 -13.51 -9.76 -2.62
CA LEU A 75 -13.88 -10.89 -3.49
C LEU A 75 -14.01 -12.22 -2.73
N GLY A 76 -13.44 -12.31 -1.53
CA GLY A 76 -13.42 -13.55 -0.74
C GLY A 76 -12.57 -14.68 -1.34
N HIS A 77 -11.86 -14.43 -2.45
CA HIS A 77 -11.01 -15.42 -3.13
C HIS A 77 -9.80 -14.79 -3.83
N SER A 78 -8.76 -15.58 -4.10
CA SER A 78 -7.50 -15.13 -4.70
C SER A 78 -7.47 -15.15 -6.25
N ARG A 79 -8.61 -15.30 -6.93
CA ARG A 79 -8.69 -15.40 -8.40
C ARG A 79 -8.65 -14.03 -9.10
N PHE A 80 -7.63 -13.24 -8.82
CA PHE A 80 -7.40 -11.95 -9.45
C PHE A 80 -5.93 -11.80 -9.84
N GLN A 81 -5.68 -10.97 -10.85
CA GLN A 81 -4.33 -10.68 -11.34
C GLN A 81 -4.07 -9.17 -11.19
N ILE A 82 -2.95 -8.83 -10.57
CA ILE A 82 -2.49 -7.45 -10.47
C ILE A 82 -1.51 -7.20 -11.61
N VAL A 83 -1.86 -6.27 -12.49
CA VAL A 83 -0.99 -5.82 -13.59
C VAL A 83 -0.41 -4.48 -13.17
N ILE A 84 0.92 -4.43 -13.05
CA ILE A 84 1.68 -3.22 -12.74
C ILE A 84 2.16 -2.63 -14.05
N GLY A 85 1.84 -1.36 -14.28
CA GLY A 85 2.19 -0.65 -15.52
C GLY A 85 0.93 -0.13 -16.20
N ALA A 86 1.05 1.11 -16.71
CA ALA A 86 0.09 1.68 -17.65
C ALA A 86 0.30 1.05 -19.03
#